data_AF-A0A521ZQJ3-F1
#
_entry.id   AF-A0A521ZQJ3-F1
#
_cell.length_a   1.000
_cell.length_b   1.000
_cell.length_c   1.000
_cell.angle_alpha   90.00
_cell.angle_beta   90.00
_cell.angle_gamma   90.00
#
_symmetry.space_group_name_H-M   'P 1'
#
loop_
_entity.id
_entity.type
_entity.pdbx_description
1 polymer ?
#
loop_
_entity_poly.entity_id
_entity_poly.type
_entity_poly.pdbx_seq_one_letter_code
_entity_poly.pdbx_strand_id
1 'polypeptide(L)'
;MSTIEFLRQFRIGSFAIFDLATAFVGMWLISPLLSRLFRKLGLEIPRSSWLLWTVPIGIAVHLLIGRVTPLTRDFLDWQGHYLAKIVVVGLLIWGIMGVKRAQSKGA
;
A
#
# COMPACT_ATOMS: atom_id res chain seq x y z
N MET A 1 -25.12 8.49 14.26
CA MET A 1 -23.77 8.59 13.71
C MET A 1 -22.87 7.69 14.55
N SER A 2 -22.28 6.65 13.98
CA SER A 2 -21.30 5.81 14.68
C SER A 2 -19.94 6.52 14.77
N THR A 3 -19.07 6.12 15.69
CA THR A 3 -17.70 6.66 15.79
C THR A 3 -16.92 6.48 14.49
N ILE A 4 -17.15 5.37 13.77
CA ILE A 4 -16.50 5.09 12.47
C ILE A 4 -17.02 6.05 11.39
N GLU A 5 -18.33 6.32 11.34
CA GLU A 5 -18.91 7.29 10.42
C GLU A 5 -18.35 8.70 10.64
N PHE A 6 -18.22 9.10 11.92
CA PHE A 6 -17.60 10.37 12.28
C PHE A 6 -16.15 10.46 11.78
N LEU A 7 -15.35 9.41 11.94
CA LEU A 7 -13.95 9.43 11.48
C LEU A 7 -13.83 9.41 9.95
N ARG A 8 -14.74 8.73 9.25
CA ARG A 8 -14.77 8.66 7.78
C ARG A 8 -15.29 9.91 7.10
N GLN A 9 -15.90 10.85 7.84
CA GLN A 9 -16.37 12.12 7.28
C GLN A 9 -15.20 13.02 6.83
N PHE A 10 -14.01 12.86 7.42
CA PHE A 10 -12.82 13.62 7.04
C PHE A 10 -12.20 13.03 5.78
N ARG A 11 -12.32 13.76 4.66
CA ARG A 11 -11.95 13.28 3.33
C ARG A 11 -11.12 14.31 2.57
N ILE A 12 -10.25 13.83 1.69
CA ILE A 12 -9.61 14.63 0.63
C ILE A 12 -10.20 14.11 -0.68
N GLY A 13 -11.01 14.94 -1.35
CA GLY A 13 -11.82 14.50 -2.48
C GLY A 13 -12.73 13.33 -2.08
N SER A 14 -12.60 12.19 -2.78
CA SER A 14 -13.36 10.96 -2.52
C SER A 14 -12.69 10.03 -1.50
N PHE A 15 -11.52 10.38 -0.95
CA PHE A 15 -10.71 9.49 -0.11
C PHE A 15 -10.87 9.82 1.37
N ALA A 16 -11.26 8.84 2.19
CA ALA A 16 -11.31 9.00 3.64
C ALA A 16 -9.90 8.95 4.24
N ILE A 17 -9.54 9.99 5.00
CA ILE A 17 -8.22 10.10 5.63
C ILE A 17 -8.04 8.98 6.66
N PHE A 18 -9.10 8.66 7.40
CA PHE A 18 -9.09 7.59 8.40
C PHE A 18 -8.76 6.22 7.80
N ASP A 19 -9.34 5.87 6.65
CA ASP A 19 -9.09 4.59 5.98
C ASP A 19 -7.63 4.49 5.52
N LEU A 20 -7.09 5.59 4.96
CA LEU A 20 -5.70 5.68 4.56
C LEU A 20 -4.76 5.52 5.76
N ALA A 21 -4.98 6.30 6.82
CA ALA A 21 -4.17 6.25 8.03
C ALA A 21 -4.19 4.84 8.66
N THR A 22 -5.36 4.21 8.74
CA THR A 22 -5.51 2.86 9.27
C THR A 22 -4.74 1.83 8.44
N ALA A 23 -4.77 1.95 7.11
CA ALA A 23 -4.00 1.08 6.23
C ALA A 23 -2.48 1.21 6.47
N PHE A 24 -1.97 2.45 6.61
CA PHE A 24 -0.56 2.69 6.89
C PHE A 24 -0.14 2.19 8.28
N VAL A 25 -0.96 2.41 9.30
CA VAL A 25 -0.72 1.87 10.65
C VAL A 25 -0.70 0.34 10.62
N GLY A 26 -1.67 -0.28 9.94
CA GLY A 26 -1.72 -1.74 9.76
C GLY A 26 -0.47 -2.27 9.06
N MET A 27 -0.05 -1.63 7.96
CA MET A 27 1.17 -2.02 7.24
C MET A 27 2.42 -1.81 8.09
N TRP A 28 2.52 -0.71 8.84
CA TRP A 28 3.64 -0.46 9.74
C TRP A 28 3.79 -1.57 10.78
N LEU A 29 2.67 -1.99 11.39
CA LEU A 29 2.64 -3.08 12.37
C LEU A 29 3.03 -4.45 11.76
N ILE A 30 2.56 -4.76 10.55
CA ILE A 30 2.84 -6.06 9.90
C ILE A 30 4.20 -6.09 9.17
N SER A 31 4.77 -4.93 8.83
CA SER A 31 6.02 -4.83 8.06
C SER A 31 7.20 -5.62 8.65
N PRO A 32 7.43 -5.70 9.99
CA PRO A 32 8.54 -6.48 10.53
C PRO A 32 8.36 -7.99 10.28
N LEU A 33 7.11 -8.46 10.32
CA LEU A 33 6.78 -9.85 10.03
C LEU A 33 6.99 -10.15 8.54
N LEU A 34 6.50 -9.27 7.66
CA LEU A 34 6.68 -9.40 6.21
C LEU A 34 8.16 -9.38 5.83
N SER A 35 8.96 -8.45 6.35
CA SER A 35 10.42 -8.42 6.10
C SER A 35 11.09 -9.72 6.56
N ARG A 36 10.70 -10.29 7.71
CA ARG A 36 11.26 -11.58 8.18
C ARG A 36 10.87 -12.73 7.26
N LEU A 37 9.63 -12.76 6.78
CA LEU A 37 9.13 -13.79 5.86
C LEU A 37 9.89 -13.72 4.52
N PHE A 38 9.99 -12.54 3.92
CA PHE A 38 10.67 -12.35 2.64
C PHE A 38 12.18 -12.56 2.73
N ARG A 39 12.79 -12.34 3.88
CA ARG A 39 14.19 -12.71 4.11
C ARG A 39 14.43 -14.22 3.98
N LYS A 40 13.46 -15.07 4.36
CA LYS A 40 13.54 -16.52 4.12
C LYS A 40 13.51 -16.88 2.64
N LEU A 41 12.93 -16.00 1.81
CA LEU A 41 12.89 -16.11 0.35
C LEU A 41 14.12 -15.46 -0.33
N GLY A 42 15.13 -15.03 0.45
CA GLY A 42 16.33 -14.40 -0.09
C GLY A 42 16.14 -12.91 -0.46
N LEU A 43 15.12 -12.25 0.06
CA LEU A 43 14.83 -10.83 -0.22
C LEU A 43 14.91 -9.99 1.06
N GLU A 44 15.74 -8.95 1.05
CA GLU A 44 15.81 -7.92 2.08
C GLU A 44 14.95 -6.74 1.67
N ILE A 45 13.76 -6.65 2.28
CA ILE A 45 12.81 -5.57 2.04
C ILE A 45 12.75 -4.68 3.30
N PRO A 46 13.16 -3.41 3.21
CA PRO A 46 13.11 -2.49 4.36
C PRO A 46 11.66 -2.10 4.68
N ARG A 47 11.41 -1.65 5.92
CA ARG A 47 10.08 -1.23 6.36
C ARG A 47 9.50 -0.08 5.53
N SER A 48 10.36 0.83 5.06
CA SER A 48 9.95 1.94 4.19
C SER A 48 9.32 1.45 2.87
N SER A 49 9.86 0.40 2.25
CA SER A 49 9.29 -0.19 1.03
C SER A 49 7.89 -0.73 1.26
N TRP A 50 7.65 -1.41 2.40
CA TRP A 50 6.32 -1.88 2.76
C TRP A 50 5.32 -0.74 2.91
N LEU A 51 5.73 0.36 3.57
CA LEU A 51 4.89 1.55 3.73
C LEU A 51 4.55 2.18 2.38
N LEU A 52 5.52 2.33 1.48
CA LEU A 52 5.29 2.85 0.12
C LEU A 52 4.31 1.96 -0.64
N TRP A 53 4.41 0.64 -0.48
CA TRP A 53 3.51 -0.31 -1.11
C TRP A 53 2.14 -0.45 -0.45
N THR A 54 1.86 0.20 0.68
CA THR A 54 0.54 0.17 1.34
C THR A 54 -0.58 0.47 0.35
N VAL A 55 -0.42 1.52 -0.45
CA VAL A 55 -1.44 1.96 -1.42
C VAL A 55 -1.54 0.99 -2.62
N PRO A 56 -0.45 0.65 -3.34
CA PRO A 56 -0.50 -0.37 -4.39
C PRO A 56 -1.06 -1.73 -3.94
N ILE A 57 -0.62 -2.25 -2.79
CA ILE A 57 -1.12 -3.50 -2.22
C ILE A 57 -2.60 -3.35 -1.86
N GLY A 58 -2.99 -2.23 -1.27
CA GLY A 58 -4.39 -1.93 -0.98
C GLY A 58 -5.26 -2.00 -2.23
N ILE A 59 -4.86 -1.37 -3.34
CA ILE A 59 -5.56 -1.45 -4.62
C ILE A 59 -5.65 -2.90 -5.11
N ALA A 60 -4.53 -3.64 -5.10
CA ALA A 60 -4.50 -5.03 -5.54
C ALA A 60 -5.43 -5.93 -4.71
N VAL A 61 -5.42 -5.81 -3.38
CA VAL A 61 -6.30 -6.57 -2.48
C VAL A 61 -7.77 -6.26 -2.72
N HIS A 62 -8.11 -4.98 -2.92
CA HIS A 62 -9.48 -4.57 -3.26
C HIS A 62 -9.96 -5.19 -4.57
N LEU A 63 -9.09 -5.26 -5.58
CA LEU A 63 -9.38 -5.94 -6.85
C LEU A 63 -9.57 -7.45 -6.66
N LEU A 64 -8.70 -8.12 -5.90
CA LEU A 64 -8.77 -9.55 -5.64
C LEU A 64 -10.04 -9.96 -4.88
N ILE A 65 -10.52 -9.10 -3.97
CA ILE A 65 -11.73 -9.34 -3.18
C ILE A 65 -13.00 -8.85 -3.93
N GLY A 66 -12.86 -8.22 -5.10
CA GLY A 66 -13.98 -7.69 -5.87
C GLY A 66 -14.65 -6.46 -5.26
N ARG A 67 -13.97 -5.75 -4.34
CA ARG A 67 -14.48 -4.52 -3.71
C ARG A 67 -13.78 -3.29 -4.27
N VAL A 68 -14.50 -2.52 -5.07
CA VAL A 68 -13.94 -1.30 -5.70
C VAL A 68 -14.09 -0.11 -4.74
N THR A 69 -12.96 0.46 -4.33
CA THR A 69 -12.91 1.75 -3.60
C THR A 69 -12.84 2.92 -4.59
N PRO A 70 -13.07 4.17 -4.15
CA PRO A 70 -12.83 5.33 -5.01
C PRO A 70 -11.41 5.34 -5.60
N LEU A 71 -10.39 4.96 -4.83
CA LEU A 71 -9.00 4.95 -5.33
C LEU A 71 -8.77 3.85 -6.36
N THR A 72 -9.36 2.67 -6.13
CA THR A 72 -9.32 1.57 -7.09
C THR A 72 -10.03 1.95 -8.39
N ARG A 73 -11.18 2.63 -8.31
CA ARG A 73 -11.91 3.14 -9.48
C ARG A 73 -11.07 4.16 -10.25
N ASP A 74 -10.55 5.18 -9.57
CA ASP A 74 -9.73 6.23 -10.18
C ASP A 74 -8.45 5.64 -10.81
N PHE A 75 -7.85 4.61 -10.21
CA PHE A 75 -6.68 3.94 -10.77
C PHE A 75 -7.01 3.15 -12.05
N LEU A 76 -8.16 2.48 -12.09
CA LEU A 76 -8.60 1.65 -13.22
C LEU A 76 -9.22 2.44 -14.38
N ASP A 77 -9.70 3.66 -14.14
CA ASP A 77 -10.28 4.48 -15.21
C ASP A 77 -9.22 4.79 -16.26
N TRP A 78 -9.32 4.20 -17.45
CA TRP A 78 -8.38 4.41 -18.55
C TRP A 78 -8.35 5.86 -19.06
N GLN A 79 -9.48 6.57 -19.00
CA GLN A 79 -9.64 7.88 -19.66
C GLN A 79 -9.25 9.06 -18.75
N GLY A 80 -9.05 8.84 -17.45
CA GLY A 80 -8.85 9.90 -16.48
C GLY A 80 -7.84 9.60 -15.36
N HIS A 81 -7.89 10.47 -14.34
CA HIS A 81 -7.24 10.29 -13.03
C HIS A 81 -5.73 9.99 -13.06
N TYR A 82 -5.01 10.61 -14.00
CA TYR A 82 -3.56 10.43 -14.17
C TYR A 82 -2.76 10.73 -12.89
N LEU A 83 -3.18 11.70 -12.07
CA LEU A 83 -2.53 11.98 -10.79
C LEU A 83 -2.53 10.76 -9.86
N ALA A 84 -3.68 10.09 -9.69
CA ALA A 84 -3.78 8.89 -8.86
C ALA A 84 -2.87 7.78 -9.41
N LYS A 85 -2.86 7.58 -10.72
CA LYS A 85 -1.99 6.59 -11.38
C LYS A 85 -0.52 6.90 -11.18
N ILE A 86 -0.10 8.14 -11.43
CA ILE A 86 1.30 8.58 -11.26
C ILE A 86 1.74 8.39 -9.81
N VAL A 87 0.90 8.76 -8.84
CA VAL A 87 1.20 8.56 -7.41
C VAL A 87 1.34 7.06 -7.10
N VAL A 88 0.39 6.22 -7.51
CA VAL A 88 0.42 4.78 -7.24
C VAL A 88 1.64 4.11 -7.91
N VAL A 89 1.93 4.44 -9.17
CA VAL A 89 3.09 3.91 -9.90
C VAL A 89 4.39 4.42 -9.28
N GLY A 90 4.46 5.69 -8.90
CA GLY A 90 5.63 6.27 -8.23
C GLY A 90 5.91 5.59 -6.89
N LEU A 91 4.88 5.34 -6.08
CA LEU A 91 4.99 4.58 -4.83
C LEU A 91 5.46 3.15 -5.06
N LEU A 92 4.95 2.48 -6.11
CA LEU A 92 5.38 1.13 -6.48
C LEU A 92 6.87 1.10 -6.85
N ILE A 93 7.30 1.98 -7.77
CA ILE A 93 8.68 2.07 -8.26
C ILE A 93 9.62 2.38 -7.09
N TRP A 94 9.33 3.41 -6.30
CA TRP A 94 10.18 3.81 -5.18
C TRP A 94 10.28 2.71 -4.12
N GLY A 95 9.19 2.00 -3.85
CA GLY A 95 9.22 0.85 -2.93
C GLY A 95 10.16 -0.26 -3.41
N ILE A 96 10.22 -0.53 -4.72
CA ILE A 96 11.10 -1.54 -5.32
C ILE A 96 12.58 -1.15 -5.20
N MET A 97 12.91 0.15 -5.34
CA MET A 97 14.29 0.63 -5.28
C MET A 97 15.00 0.32 -3.94
N GLY A 98 14.24 0.14 -2.86
CA GLY A 98 14.78 -0.24 -1.55
C GLY A 98 15.09 -1.73 -1.38
N VAL A 99 14.64 -2.60 -2.29
CA VAL A 99 14.72 -4.05 -2.16
C VAL A 99 16.09 -4.55 -2.59
N LYS A 100 16.68 -5.42 -1.77
CA LYS A 100 17.98 -6.06 -2.05
C LYS A 100 17.86 -7.57 -2.00
N ARG A 101 18.74 -8.28 -2.72
CA ARG A 101 18.92 -9.71 -2.50
C ARG A 101 19.63 -9.91 -1.16
N ALA A 102 19.07 -10.77 -0.31
CA ALA A 102 19.72 -11.18 0.92
C ALA A 102 21.03 -11.87 0.55
N GLN A 103 22.14 -11.40 1.10
CA GLN A 103 23.40 -12.10 0.92
C GLN A 103 23.30 -13.42 1.68
N SER A 104 23.42 -14.53 0.96
CA SER A 104 23.67 -15.83 1.56
C SER A 104 24.95 -15.67 2.38
N LYS A 105 24.84 -15.73 3.72
CA LYS A 105 26.01 -16.04 4.53
C LYS A 105 26.42 -17.45 4.11
N GLY A 106 27.48 -17.54 3.32
CA GLY A 106 28.11 -18.82 3.00
C GLY A 106 28.36 -19.56 4.31
N ALA A 107 27.74 -20.73 4.42
CA ALA A 107 28.08 -21.73 5.41
C ALA A 107 29.22 -22.59 4.85
#